data_AF-A0A6G1LS07-F1
#
_entry.id   AF-A0A6G1LS07-F1
#
_cell.length_a   1.000
_cell.length_b   1.000
_cell.length_c   1.000
_cell.angle_alpha   90.00
_cell.angle_beta   90.00
_cell.angle_gamma   90.00
#
_symmetry.space_group_name_H-M   'P 1'
#
loop_
_entity.id
_entity.type
_entity.pdbx_description
1 polymer ?
#
loop_
_entity_poly.entity_id
_entity_poly.type
_entity_poly.pdbx_seq_one_letter_code
_entity_poly.pdbx_strand_id
1 'polypeptide(L)'
;MTIGKNNELPAVYTTLIVIKTLLFHLKNAGAYSRQDLKALEARLDDISRIIENGKEKYGQVWFVFFKSQLEDCRQSLVPVKRNLDGLSHQLDPLYEKLVSLIRQITAVGSRPKVVISEIKELQEKLVEVESSRVEGKFLAPDDTVPEGQEFINDLLQKCHFIADSIISGSLRVDPTLSNLHDDLVGTKGKLEQLMLTQAWSMRETDLFDILQQLRRLDSLRVNDRFVGTDGTSPEEGQKFLLYLLRKSYALIYELLHSSKPISESLQPIFNQLSTLKKCLLEVQGSGGVSSARELFPFSINKSPGHPLSS
;
A
#
# COMPACT_ATOMS: atom_id res chain seq x y z
N MET A 1 16.33 -0.99 8.09
CA MET A 1 15.58 -1.03 6.82
C MET A 1 16.58 -0.68 5.73
N THR A 2 16.61 -1.41 4.63
CA THR A 2 17.45 -1.07 3.47
C THR A 2 16.56 -1.00 2.22
N ILE A 3 16.59 0.11 1.48
CA ILE A 3 15.76 0.39 0.29
C ILE A 3 16.60 0.11 -0.95
N GLY A 4 16.02 -0.57 -1.94
CA GLY A 4 16.75 -0.99 -3.13
C GLY A 4 17.65 -2.21 -2.91
N LYS A 5 18.13 -2.48 -1.69
CA LYS A 5 18.80 -3.73 -1.33
C LYS A 5 17.82 -4.80 -0.84
N ASN A 6 16.81 -5.07 -1.65
CA ASN A 6 15.68 -5.94 -1.32
C ASN A 6 16.06 -7.40 -0.98
N ASN A 7 17.32 -7.79 -1.25
CA ASN A 7 17.87 -9.13 -0.99
C ASN A 7 18.75 -9.18 0.27
N GLU A 8 18.95 -8.08 0.99
CA GLU A 8 19.69 -8.09 2.25
C GLU A 8 18.77 -8.37 3.45
N LEU A 9 19.32 -9.02 4.49
CA LEU A 9 18.58 -9.42 5.69
C LEU A 9 17.80 -8.28 6.39
N PRO A 10 18.31 -7.04 6.51
CA PRO A 10 17.55 -5.94 7.10
C PRO A 10 16.32 -5.53 6.28
N ALA A 11 16.38 -5.61 4.95
CA ALA A 11 15.24 -5.39 4.06
C ALA A 11 14.22 -6.51 4.20
N VAL A 12 14.69 -7.77 4.22
CA VAL A 12 13.86 -8.95 4.42
C VAL A 12 13.10 -8.86 5.74
N TYR A 13 13.79 -8.52 6.84
CA TYR A 13 13.17 -8.37 8.16
C TYR A 13 12.03 -7.37 8.14
N THR A 14 12.32 -6.18 7.59
CA THR A 14 11.37 -5.07 7.55
C THR A 14 10.14 -5.45 6.72
N THR A 15 10.37 -6.11 5.58
CA THR A 15 9.30 -6.58 4.69
C THR A 15 8.43 -7.63 5.41
N LEU A 16 9.03 -8.57 6.13
CA LEU A 16 8.29 -9.59 6.89
C LEU A 16 7.42 -8.96 7.99
N ILE A 17 7.92 -7.98 8.73
CA ILE A 17 7.12 -7.24 9.72
C ILE A 17 5.92 -6.58 9.06
N VAL A 18 6.14 -5.87 7.95
CA VAL A 18 5.06 -5.17 7.24
C VAL A 18 4.02 -6.16 6.70
N ILE A 19 4.44 -7.29 6.13
CA ILE A 19 3.53 -8.35 5.67
C ILE A 19 2.72 -8.90 6.86
N LYS A 20 3.35 -9.20 8.00
CA LYS A 20 2.65 -9.69 9.20
C LYS A 20 1.58 -8.71 9.68
N THR A 21 1.89 -7.41 9.71
CA THR A 21 0.92 -6.35 10.04
C THR A 21 -0.21 -6.26 9.02
N LEU A 22 0.09 -6.35 7.72
CA LEU A 22 -0.93 -6.37 6.67
C LEU A 22 -1.87 -7.56 6.82
N LEU A 23 -1.35 -8.77 7.05
CA LEU A 23 -2.18 -9.97 7.24
C LEU A 23 -3.11 -9.85 8.45
N PHE A 24 -2.62 -9.30 9.55
CA PHE A 24 -3.44 -8.97 10.72
C PHE A 24 -4.59 -8.03 10.36
N HIS A 25 -4.28 -6.96 9.63
CA HIS A 25 -5.29 -6.00 9.21
C HIS A 25 -6.28 -6.54 8.19
N LEU A 26 -5.83 -7.37 7.24
CA LEU A 26 -6.68 -8.03 6.26
C LEU A 26 -7.70 -8.90 6.97
N LYS A 27 -7.24 -9.74 7.92
CA LYS A 27 -8.11 -10.58 8.76
C LYS A 27 -9.24 -9.77 9.40
N ASN A 28 -8.92 -8.58 9.94
CA ASN A 28 -9.89 -7.75 10.65
C ASN A 28 -10.78 -6.90 9.71
N ALA A 29 -10.30 -6.56 8.52
CA ALA A 29 -11.03 -5.70 7.58
C ALA A 29 -12.03 -6.45 6.71
N GLY A 30 -11.72 -7.69 6.32
CA GLY A 30 -12.58 -8.50 5.44
C GLY A 30 -12.74 -7.96 4.00
N ALA A 31 -11.97 -6.95 3.60
CA ALA A 31 -12.06 -6.30 2.29
C ALA A 31 -10.82 -6.60 1.43
N TYR A 32 -10.69 -7.85 0.98
CA TYR A 32 -9.58 -8.34 0.16
C TYR A 32 -9.98 -9.50 -0.75
N SER A 33 -9.27 -9.67 -1.86
CA SER A 33 -9.52 -10.73 -2.84
C SER A 33 -8.46 -11.84 -2.80
N ARG A 34 -8.72 -12.94 -3.50
CA ARG A 34 -7.72 -14.01 -3.71
C ARG A 34 -6.48 -13.51 -4.44
N GLN A 35 -6.62 -12.54 -5.34
CA GLN A 35 -5.50 -11.94 -6.04
C GLN A 35 -4.57 -11.19 -5.07
N ASP A 36 -5.12 -10.43 -4.12
CA ASP A 36 -4.33 -9.76 -3.08
C ASP A 36 -3.49 -10.78 -2.29
N LEU A 37 -4.09 -11.92 -1.93
CA LEU A 37 -3.42 -12.98 -1.16
C LEU A 37 -2.36 -13.71 -1.99
N LYS A 38 -2.61 -13.97 -3.28
CA LYS A 38 -1.62 -14.56 -4.20
C LYS A 38 -0.38 -13.69 -4.33
N ALA A 39 -0.54 -12.36 -4.40
CA ALA A 39 0.58 -11.43 -4.47
C ALA A 39 1.45 -11.49 -3.19
N LEU A 40 0.83 -11.58 -2.02
CA LEU A 40 1.55 -11.74 -0.75
C LEU A 40 2.25 -13.10 -0.65
N GLU A 41 1.60 -14.18 -1.09
CA GLU A 41 2.20 -15.51 -1.09
C GLU A 41 3.43 -15.60 -2.01
N ALA A 42 3.31 -15.11 -3.24
CA ALA A 42 4.44 -15.03 -4.17
C ALA A 42 5.61 -14.25 -3.55
N ARG A 43 5.31 -13.17 -2.82
CA ARG A 43 6.35 -12.39 -2.13
C ARG A 43 7.01 -13.16 -0.99
N LEU A 44 6.25 -13.93 -0.20
CA LEU A 44 6.81 -14.78 0.85
C LEU A 44 7.71 -15.87 0.25
N ASP A 45 7.36 -16.41 -0.90
CA ASP A 45 8.19 -17.39 -1.61
C ASP A 45 9.48 -16.77 -2.15
N ASP A 46 9.43 -15.56 -2.69
CA ASP A 46 10.64 -14.81 -3.06
C ASP A 46 11.55 -14.57 -1.86
N ILE A 47 10.98 -14.16 -0.72
CA ILE A 47 11.73 -13.98 0.54
C ILE A 47 12.34 -15.31 0.99
N SER A 48 11.62 -16.42 0.87
CA SER A 48 12.14 -17.76 1.15
C SER A 48 13.39 -18.05 0.34
N ARG A 49 13.39 -17.76 -0.97
CA ARG A 49 14.56 -17.94 -1.84
C ARG A 49 15.73 -17.04 -1.42
N ILE A 50 15.45 -15.79 -1.06
CA ILE A 50 16.48 -14.85 -0.57
C ILE A 50 17.15 -15.39 0.71
N ILE A 51 16.37 -15.90 1.66
CA ILE A 51 16.88 -16.46 2.92
C ILE A 51 17.73 -17.70 2.66
N GLU A 52 17.27 -18.61 1.79
CA GLU A 52 18.01 -19.84 1.45
C GLU A 52 19.33 -19.51 0.71
N ASN A 53 19.31 -18.57 -0.24
CA ASN A 53 20.53 -18.12 -0.93
C ASN A 53 21.51 -17.39 0.00
N GLY A 54 21.01 -16.76 1.07
CA GLY A 54 21.81 -16.05 2.06
C GLY A 54 22.45 -16.96 3.12
N LYS A 55 22.12 -18.25 3.16
CA LYS A 55 22.51 -19.17 4.25
C LYS A 55 24.02 -19.19 4.51
N GLU A 56 24.82 -19.27 3.45
CA GLU A 56 26.28 -19.30 3.55
C GLU A 56 26.87 -17.95 3.97
N LYS A 57 26.19 -16.84 3.64
CA LYS A 57 26.68 -15.47 3.86
C LYS A 57 26.46 -14.97 5.29
N TYR A 58 25.39 -15.41 5.96
CA TYR A 58 24.93 -14.79 7.21
C TYR A 58 24.98 -15.72 8.44
N GLY A 59 25.36 -16.98 8.27
CA GLY A 59 25.51 -17.94 9.36
C GLY A 59 24.19 -18.53 9.87
N GLN A 60 24.29 -19.63 10.63
CA GLN A 60 23.16 -20.48 11.00
C GLN A 60 22.12 -19.78 11.89
N VAL A 61 22.54 -18.93 12.83
CA VAL A 61 21.63 -18.27 13.79
C VAL A 61 20.65 -17.33 13.08
N TRP A 62 21.16 -16.47 12.21
CA TRP A 62 20.33 -15.55 11.43
C TRP A 62 19.42 -16.31 10.47
N PHE A 63 19.92 -17.34 9.80
CA PHE A 63 19.12 -18.19 8.93
C PHE A 63 17.90 -18.78 9.66
N VAL A 64 18.10 -19.36 10.86
CA VAL A 64 17.00 -19.92 11.67
C VAL A 64 15.99 -18.83 12.08
N PHE A 65 16.48 -17.67 12.52
CA PHE A 65 15.61 -16.55 12.91
C PHE A 65 14.72 -16.08 11.75
N PHE A 66 15.29 -15.82 10.57
CA PHE A 66 14.52 -15.36 9.40
C PHE A 66 13.53 -16.39 8.89
N LYS A 67 13.91 -17.68 8.93
CA LYS A 67 13.01 -18.77 8.58
C LYS A 67 11.82 -18.86 9.53
N SER A 68 12.03 -18.66 10.83
CA SER A 68 10.94 -18.57 11.81
C SER A 68 10.02 -17.38 11.54
N GLN A 69 10.56 -16.19 11.25
CA GLN A 69 9.73 -15.01 10.93
C GLN A 69 8.93 -15.17 9.63
N LEU A 70 9.51 -15.83 8.63
CA LEU A 70 8.80 -16.18 7.40
C LEU A 70 7.64 -17.14 7.68
N GLU A 71 7.87 -18.16 8.51
CA GLU A 71 6.85 -19.14 8.85
C GLU A 71 5.71 -18.52 9.66
N ASP A 72 6.00 -17.60 10.60
CA ASP A 72 4.98 -16.81 11.28
C ASP A 72 4.05 -16.07 10.31
N CYS A 73 4.61 -15.50 9.23
CA CYS A 73 3.82 -14.82 8.21
C CYS A 73 2.95 -15.80 7.42
N ARG A 74 3.51 -16.97 7.04
CA ARG A 74 2.75 -18.04 6.36
C ARG A 74 1.61 -18.55 7.23
N GLN A 75 1.84 -18.78 8.52
CA GLN A 75 0.81 -19.18 9.47
C GLN A 75 -0.28 -18.10 9.62
N SER A 76 0.10 -16.82 9.59
CA SER A 76 -0.85 -15.69 9.64
C SER A 76 -1.70 -15.58 8.35
N LEU A 77 -1.21 -16.07 7.21
CA LEU A 77 -1.93 -16.10 5.94
C LEU A 77 -3.03 -17.16 5.90
N VAL A 78 -2.86 -18.30 6.59
CA VAL A 78 -3.83 -19.41 6.62
C VAL A 78 -5.25 -18.97 7.00
N PRO A 79 -5.51 -18.29 8.14
CA PRO A 79 -6.87 -17.88 8.48
C PRO A 79 -7.45 -16.86 7.50
N VAL A 80 -6.61 -15.99 6.90
CA VAL A 80 -7.05 -15.00 5.91
C VAL A 80 -7.47 -15.68 4.61
N LYS A 81 -6.78 -16.75 4.19
CA LYS A 81 -7.20 -17.59 3.05
C LYS A 81 -8.50 -18.33 3.34
N ARG A 82 -8.60 -18.93 4.53
CA ARG A 82 -9.79 -19.69 4.94
C ARG A 82 -11.07 -18.86 4.97
N ASN A 83 -10.97 -17.56 5.21
CA ASN A 83 -12.11 -16.65 5.13
C ASN A 83 -12.73 -16.55 3.73
N LEU A 84 -12.06 -17.04 2.68
CA LEU A 84 -12.57 -17.11 1.31
C LEU A 84 -12.87 -18.56 0.88
N ASP A 85 -12.82 -19.52 1.82
CA ASP A 85 -13.27 -20.89 1.58
C ASP A 85 -14.79 -20.88 1.36
N GLY A 86 -15.27 -21.52 0.30
CA GLY A 86 -16.69 -21.51 -0.08
C GLY A 86 -17.11 -20.41 -1.05
N LEU A 87 -16.22 -19.47 -1.41
CA LEU A 87 -16.45 -18.55 -2.53
C LEU A 87 -16.11 -19.25 -3.85
N SER A 88 -17.05 -19.46 -4.77
CA SER A 88 -16.72 -20.04 -6.08
C SER A 88 -15.74 -19.14 -6.85
N HIS A 89 -14.78 -19.74 -7.56
CA HIS A 89 -13.87 -19.00 -8.46
C HIS A 89 -14.61 -18.26 -9.58
N GLN A 90 -15.81 -18.72 -9.95
CA GLN A 90 -16.66 -18.05 -10.94
C GLN A 90 -17.14 -16.67 -10.45
N LEU A 91 -17.18 -16.45 -9.13
CA LEU A 91 -17.55 -15.17 -8.52
C LEU A 91 -16.36 -14.27 -8.22
N ASP A 92 -15.11 -14.71 -8.43
CA ASP A 92 -13.91 -13.92 -8.15
C ASP A 92 -13.95 -12.53 -8.81
N PRO A 93 -14.30 -12.38 -10.12
CA PRO A 93 -14.34 -11.06 -10.76
C PRO A 93 -15.36 -10.10 -10.12
N LEU A 94 -16.52 -10.64 -9.74
CA LEU A 94 -17.59 -9.86 -9.09
C LEU A 94 -17.18 -9.45 -7.68
N TYR A 95 -16.63 -10.38 -6.90
CA TYR A 95 -16.14 -10.13 -5.57
C TYR A 95 -15.01 -9.10 -5.57
N GLU A 96 -14.07 -9.19 -6.53
CA GLU A 96 -12.99 -8.20 -6.73
C GLU A 96 -13.54 -6.81 -7.06
N LYS A 97 -14.56 -6.72 -7.92
CA LYS A 97 -15.25 -5.45 -8.20
C LYS A 97 -15.85 -4.85 -6.93
N LEU A 98 -16.51 -5.65 -6.10
CA LEU A 98 -17.08 -5.18 -4.82
C LEU A 98 -16.01 -4.79 -3.80
N VAL A 99 -14.91 -5.54 -3.70
CA VAL A 99 -13.75 -5.20 -2.86
C VAL A 99 -13.14 -3.87 -3.32
N SER A 100 -13.08 -3.62 -4.63
CA SER A 100 -12.63 -2.33 -5.16
C SER A 100 -13.59 -1.19 -4.80
N LEU A 101 -14.91 -1.40 -4.94
CA LEU A 101 -15.92 -0.40 -4.59
C LEU A 101 -15.91 -0.05 -3.11
N ILE A 102 -15.87 -1.03 -2.19
CA ILE A 102 -15.81 -0.74 -0.75
C ILE A 102 -14.54 0.02 -0.36
N ARG A 103 -13.41 -0.28 -1.01
CA ARG A 103 -12.15 0.45 -0.81
C ARG A 103 -12.29 1.89 -1.27
N GLN A 104 -12.88 2.14 -2.44
CA GLN A 104 -13.12 3.49 -2.97
C GLN A 104 -14.09 4.30 -2.09
N ILE A 105 -15.23 3.71 -1.71
CA ILE A 105 -16.24 4.36 -0.83
C ILE A 105 -15.59 4.75 0.51
N THR A 106 -14.87 3.81 1.13
CA THR A 106 -14.18 4.08 2.40
C THR A 106 -13.07 5.11 2.24
N ALA A 107 -12.36 5.11 1.10
CA ALA A 107 -11.34 6.11 0.79
C ALA A 107 -11.92 7.52 0.75
N VAL A 108 -13.03 7.72 0.04
CA VAL A 108 -13.71 9.01 -0.07
C VAL A 108 -14.22 9.46 1.30
N GLY A 109 -14.85 8.57 2.06
CA GLY A 109 -15.33 8.86 3.42
C GLY A 109 -14.22 9.20 4.41
N SER A 110 -12.99 8.72 4.19
CA SER A 110 -11.85 9.00 5.05
C SER A 110 -11.16 10.36 4.80
N ARG A 111 -11.57 11.11 3.78
CA ARG A 111 -10.95 12.41 3.44
C ARG A 111 -11.40 13.49 4.42
N PRO A 112 -10.54 14.48 4.75
CA PRO A 112 -10.95 15.65 5.55
C PRO A 112 -12.17 16.38 4.99
N LYS A 113 -12.26 16.44 3.66
CA LYS A 113 -13.42 16.96 2.94
C LYS A 113 -14.02 15.84 2.07
N VAL A 114 -15.13 15.27 2.54
CA VAL A 114 -15.88 14.24 1.82
C VAL A 114 -16.58 14.85 0.62
N VAL A 115 -16.42 14.22 -0.54
CA VAL A 115 -17.06 14.65 -1.80
C VAL A 115 -18.26 13.73 -2.06
N ILE A 116 -19.46 14.21 -1.70
CA ILE A 116 -20.69 13.39 -1.74
C ILE A 116 -21.06 12.96 -3.17
N SER A 117 -20.78 13.78 -4.18
CA SER A 117 -21.02 13.40 -5.58
C SER A 117 -20.24 12.15 -6.00
N GLU A 118 -18.99 12.00 -5.55
CA GLU A 118 -18.16 10.82 -5.82
C GLU A 118 -18.73 9.56 -5.14
N ILE A 119 -19.31 9.69 -3.94
CA ILE A 119 -20.01 8.57 -3.30
C ILE A 119 -21.25 8.17 -4.11
N LYS A 120 -22.01 9.13 -4.63
CA LYS A 120 -23.20 8.85 -5.46
C LYS A 120 -22.83 8.14 -6.77
N GLU A 121 -21.76 8.57 -7.44
CA GLU A 121 -21.22 7.86 -8.61
C GLU A 121 -20.80 6.41 -8.28
N LEU A 122 -20.26 6.17 -7.09
CA LEU A 122 -19.94 4.82 -6.61
C LEU A 122 -21.20 4.01 -6.28
N GLN A 123 -22.28 4.64 -5.80
CA GLN A 123 -23.57 3.98 -5.58
C GLN A 123 -24.21 3.56 -6.90
N GLU A 124 -24.12 4.37 -7.95
CA GLU A 124 -24.60 3.98 -9.29
C GLU A 124 -23.91 2.70 -9.77
N LYS A 125 -22.59 2.58 -9.57
CA LYS A 125 -21.83 1.35 -9.88
C LYS A 125 -22.26 0.14 -9.03
N LEU A 126 -22.73 0.35 -7.80
CA LEU A 126 -23.29 -0.73 -6.98
C LEU A 126 -24.66 -1.18 -7.52
N VAL A 127 -25.51 -0.24 -7.90
CA VAL A 127 -26.82 -0.52 -8.53
C VAL A 127 -26.64 -1.27 -9.85
N GLU A 128 -25.63 -0.92 -10.65
CA GLU A 128 -25.25 -1.68 -11.86
C GLU A 128 -24.82 -3.12 -11.54
N VAL A 129 -24.16 -3.34 -10.39
CA VAL A 129 -23.84 -4.70 -9.96
C VAL A 129 -25.13 -5.43 -9.57
N GLU A 130 -26.03 -4.80 -8.83
CA GLU A 130 -27.31 -5.40 -8.43
C GLU A 130 -28.21 -5.74 -9.62
N SER A 131 -28.23 -4.91 -10.65
CA SER A 131 -29.06 -5.13 -11.85
C SER A 131 -28.61 -6.35 -12.67
N SER A 132 -27.40 -6.87 -12.43
CA SER A 132 -26.93 -8.11 -13.06
C SER A 132 -27.49 -9.39 -12.43
N ARG A 133 -28.25 -9.28 -11.32
CA ARG A 133 -28.89 -10.43 -10.67
C ARG A 133 -30.06 -10.97 -11.51
N VAL A 134 -30.17 -12.29 -11.57
CA VAL A 134 -31.32 -12.99 -12.14
C VAL A 134 -32.02 -13.72 -10.98
N GLU A 135 -33.31 -13.46 -10.79
CA GLU A 135 -34.11 -14.00 -9.67
C GLU A 135 -33.44 -13.80 -8.30
N GLY A 136 -32.77 -12.65 -8.12
CA GLY A 136 -32.09 -12.28 -6.89
C GLY A 136 -30.69 -12.90 -6.69
N LYS A 137 -30.21 -13.74 -7.61
CA LYS A 137 -28.91 -14.43 -7.55
C LYS A 137 -27.96 -13.98 -8.65
N PHE A 138 -26.66 -14.15 -8.41
CA PHE A 138 -25.63 -13.97 -9.43
C PHE A 138 -25.35 -15.30 -10.11
N LEU A 139 -25.51 -15.35 -11.43
CA LEU A 139 -25.29 -16.55 -12.23
C LEU A 139 -23.87 -16.57 -12.81
N ALA A 140 -23.34 -17.78 -13.02
CA ALA A 140 -22.14 -17.99 -13.81
C ALA A 140 -22.45 -17.90 -15.33
N PRO A 141 -21.43 -17.85 -16.20
CA PRO A 141 -21.63 -17.82 -17.65
C PRO A 141 -22.40 -19.02 -18.23
N ASP A 142 -22.53 -20.11 -17.47
CA ASP A 142 -23.29 -21.31 -17.80
C ASP A 142 -24.72 -21.32 -17.20
N ASP A 143 -25.20 -20.17 -16.73
CA ASP A 143 -26.50 -19.96 -16.08
C ASP A 143 -26.70 -20.75 -14.76
N THR A 144 -25.63 -21.32 -14.20
CA THR A 144 -25.68 -21.98 -12.89
C THR A 144 -25.54 -20.96 -11.76
N VAL A 145 -26.03 -21.31 -10.57
CA VAL A 145 -25.82 -20.51 -9.35
C VAL A 145 -24.52 -20.97 -8.69
N PRO A 146 -23.45 -20.15 -8.68
CA PRO A 146 -22.20 -20.54 -8.06
C PRO A 146 -22.30 -20.48 -6.53
N GLU A 147 -21.55 -21.34 -5.85
CA GLU A 147 -21.37 -21.29 -4.40
C GLU A 147 -20.77 -19.96 -3.94
N GLY A 148 -21.13 -19.52 -2.74
CA GLY A 148 -20.59 -18.29 -2.14
C GLY A 148 -21.40 -17.01 -2.43
N GLN A 149 -22.67 -17.13 -2.80
CA GLN A 149 -23.58 -15.99 -2.97
C GLN A 149 -23.65 -15.09 -1.72
N GLU A 150 -23.59 -15.69 -0.53
CA GLU A 150 -23.62 -14.97 0.75
C GLU A 150 -22.45 -13.98 0.87
N PHE A 151 -21.25 -14.36 0.44
CA PHE A 151 -20.08 -13.46 0.46
C PHE A 151 -20.31 -12.20 -0.39
N ILE A 152 -20.92 -12.37 -1.56
CA ILE A 152 -21.23 -11.27 -2.48
C ILE A 152 -22.31 -10.38 -1.87
N ASN A 153 -23.38 -10.98 -1.36
CA ASN A 153 -24.50 -10.26 -0.74
C ASN A 153 -24.05 -9.47 0.49
N ASP A 154 -23.28 -10.08 1.39
CA ASP A 154 -22.75 -9.43 2.59
C ASP A 154 -21.85 -8.25 2.23
N LEU A 155 -20.97 -8.43 1.25
CA LEU A 155 -20.06 -7.37 0.84
C LEU A 155 -20.81 -6.23 0.14
N LEU A 156 -21.78 -6.54 -0.71
CA LEU A 156 -22.64 -5.56 -1.36
C LEU A 156 -23.46 -4.77 -0.34
N GLN A 157 -24.10 -5.45 0.62
CA GLN A 157 -24.82 -4.78 1.71
C GLN A 157 -23.90 -3.87 2.52
N LYS A 158 -22.68 -4.33 2.82
CA LYS A 158 -21.66 -3.50 3.48
C LYS A 158 -21.31 -2.26 2.65
N CYS A 159 -21.18 -2.38 1.32
CA CYS A 159 -20.93 -1.23 0.44
C CYS A 159 -22.06 -0.19 0.54
N HIS A 160 -23.32 -0.62 0.37
CA HIS A 160 -24.49 0.27 0.48
C HIS A 160 -24.56 0.93 1.85
N PHE A 161 -24.47 0.14 2.92
CA PHE A 161 -24.52 0.64 4.28
C PHE A 161 -23.49 1.75 4.53
N ILE A 162 -22.23 1.57 4.11
CA ILE A 162 -21.19 2.59 4.29
C ILE A 162 -21.49 3.83 3.45
N ALA A 163 -21.89 3.66 2.19
CA ALA A 163 -22.19 4.78 1.30
C ALA A 163 -23.35 5.62 1.84
N ASP A 164 -24.45 4.98 2.22
CA ASP A 164 -25.64 5.64 2.78
C ASP A 164 -25.34 6.30 4.13
N SER A 165 -24.52 5.66 4.96
CA SER A 165 -24.12 6.23 6.26
C SER A 165 -23.24 7.47 6.09
N ILE A 166 -22.37 7.50 5.07
CA ILE A 166 -21.59 8.70 4.71
C ILE A 166 -22.52 9.81 4.22
N ILE A 167 -23.46 9.50 3.32
CA ILE A 167 -24.36 10.50 2.73
C ILE A 167 -25.29 11.11 3.79
N SER A 168 -25.85 10.28 4.67
CA SER A 168 -26.70 10.73 5.78
C SER A 168 -25.92 11.47 6.86
N GLY A 169 -24.59 11.41 6.85
CA GLY A 169 -23.72 12.02 7.85
C GLY A 169 -23.64 11.27 9.18
N SER A 170 -24.25 10.07 9.25
CA SER A 170 -24.20 9.19 10.43
C SER A 170 -22.86 8.47 10.59
N LEU A 171 -22.06 8.38 9.52
CA LEU A 171 -20.70 7.86 9.58
C LEU A 171 -19.70 8.96 9.22
N ARG A 172 -19.08 9.54 10.26
CA ARG A 172 -18.05 10.58 10.18
C ARG A 172 -16.99 10.36 11.24
N VAL A 173 -15.83 11.01 11.09
CA VAL A 173 -14.79 10.98 12.12
C VAL A 173 -15.26 11.78 13.33
N ASP A 174 -15.23 11.15 14.50
CA ASP A 174 -15.54 11.81 15.76
C ASP A 174 -14.53 12.95 16.04
N PRO A 175 -14.98 14.15 16.47
CA PRO A 175 -14.09 15.27 16.77
C PRO A 175 -12.98 14.96 17.78
N THR A 176 -13.22 14.06 18.74
CA THR A 176 -12.21 13.62 19.73
C THR A 176 -11.03 12.88 19.09
N LEU A 177 -11.20 12.40 17.85
CA LEU A 177 -10.19 11.69 17.06
C LEU A 177 -9.59 12.56 15.95
N SER A 178 -9.92 13.85 15.86
CA SER A 178 -9.49 14.73 14.75
C SER A 178 -7.97 14.80 14.61
N ASN A 179 -7.23 14.96 15.71
CA ASN A 179 -5.76 15.03 15.65
C ASN A 179 -5.14 13.74 15.08
N LEU A 180 -5.69 12.58 15.47
CA LEU A 180 -5.26 11.28 14.95
C LEU A 180 -5.62 11.12 13.48
N HIS A 181 -6.81 11.59 13.08
CA HIS A 181 -7.23 11.60 11.69
C HIS A 181 -6.28 12.43 10.82
N ASP A 182 -5.96 13.64 11.24
CA ASP A 182 -5.02 14.53 10.56
C ASP A 182 -3.62 13.91 10.43
N ASP A 183 -3.12 13.29 11.51
CA ASP A 183 -1.85 12.56 11.51
C ASP A 183 -1.83 11.41 10.49
N LEU A 184 -2.91 10.61 10.43
CA LEU A 184 -3.04 9.49 9.51
C LEU A 184 -3.21 9.96 8.06
N VAL A 185 -4.00 11.00 7.82
CA VAL A 185 -4.14 11.62 6.49
C VAL A 185 -2.80 12.18 6.01
N GLY A 186 -2.08 12.89 6.88
CA GLY A 186 -0.76 13.43 6.58
C GLY A 186 0.26 12.33 6.28
N THR A 187 0.28 11.26 7.08
CA THR A 187 1.17 10.10 6.88
C THR A 187 0.89 9.40 5.54
N LYS A 188 -0.39 9.13 5.25
CA LYS A 188 -0.81 8.57 3.96
C LYS A 188 -0.42 9.48 2.79
N GLY A 189 -0.67 10.78 2.91
CA GLY A 189 -0.36 11.76 1.88
C GLY A 189 1.15 11.81 1.55
N LYS A 190 2.02 11.75 2.57
CA LYS A 190 3.47 11.63 2.37
C LYS A 190 3.83 10.37 1.57
N LEU A 191 3.25 9.23 1.91
CA LEU A 191 3.49 7.96 1.21
C LEU A 191 2.97 7.99 -0.24
N GLU A 192 1.81 8.58 -0.48
CA GLU A 192 1.24 8.76 -1.84
C GLU A 192 2.12 9.69 -2.69
N GLN A 193 2.62 10.77 -2.11
CA GLN A 193 3.57 11.66 -2.80
C GLN A 193 4.87 10.93 -3.16
N LEU A 194 5.43 10.13 -2.23
CA LEU A 194 6.61 9.32 -2.49
C LEU A 194 6.37 8.27 -3.61
N MET A 195 5.15 7.75 -3.71
CA MET A 195 4.80 6.83 -4.79
C MET A 195 4.74 7.53 -6.16
N LEU A 196 4.33 8.80 -6.20
CA LEU A 196 4.25 9.60 -7.42
C LEU A 196 5.61 10.14 -7.88
N THR A 197 6.44 10.63 -6.95
CA THR A 197 7.73 11.28 -7.26
C THR A 197 8.85 10.31 -7.64
N GLN A 198 8.51 9.03 -7.81
CA GLN A 198 9.38 7.89 -8.08
C GLN A 198 10.35 7.56 -6.95
N ALA A 199 10.44 6.27 -6.63
CA ALA A 199 11.28 5.70 -5.57
C ALA A 199 12.80 5.97 -5.70
N TRP A 200 13.27 6.60 -6.78
CA TRP A 200 14.69 6.79 -7.10
C TRP A 200 15.40 7.88 -6.27
N SER A 201 14.66 8.78 -5.60
CA SER A 201 15.26 9.79 -4.69
C SER A 201 15.00 9.50 -3.22
N MET A 202 14.32 8.40 -2.89
CA MET A 202 13.96 8.07 -1.52
C MET A 202 15.20 7.59 -0.76
N ARG A 203 15.53 8.26 0.35
CA ARG A 203 16.56 7.77 1.26
C ARG A 203 15.97 6.69 2.16
N GLU A 204 16.79 5.71 2.54
CA GLU A 204 16.39 4.62 3.44
C GLU A 204 15.81 5.12 4.77
N THR A 205 16.32 6.26 5.25
CA THR A 205 15.89 6.92 6.49
C THR A 205 14.46 7.44 6.40
N ASP A 206 14.06 8.00 5.26
CA ASP A 206 12.78 8.70 5.14
C ASP A 206 11.60 7.71 5.26
N LEU A 207 11.69 6.53 4.65
CA LEU A 207 10.67 5.48 4.78
C LEU A 207 10.67 4.84 6.17
N PHE A 208 11.84 4.70 6.78
CA PHE A 208 11.97 4.16 8.14
C PHE A 208 11.28 5.06 9.16
N ASP A 209 11.49 6.37 9.07
CA ASP A 209 10.86 7.35 9.96
C ASP A 209 9.34 7.34 9.80
N ILE A 210 8.84 7.25 8.55
CA ILE A 210 7.40 7.11 8.29
C ILE A 210 6.86 5.79 8.87
N LEU A 211 7.59 4.68 8.74
CA LEU A 211 7.19 3.41 9.33
C LEU A 211 7.13 3.49 10.87
N GLN A 212 8.10 4.12 11.53
CA GLN A 212 8.05 4.30 12.99
C GLN A 212 6.91 5.21 13.41
N GLN A 213 6.67 6.31 12.68
CA GLN A 213 5.51 7.17 12.91
C GLN A 213 4.22 6.36 12.81
N LEU A 214 4.07 5.54 11.77
CA LEU A 214 2.88 4.72 11.57
C LEU A 214 2.69 3.69 12.68
N ARG A 215 3.76 3.00 13.11
CA ARG A 215 3.73 2.07 14.25
C ARG A 215 3.36 2.76 15.56
N ARG A 216 3.81 4.00 15.78
CA ARG A 216 3.42 4.81 16.94
C ARG A 216 1.93 5.09 16.91
N LEU A 217 1.39 5.52 15.75
CA LEU A 217 -0.05 5.75 15.58
C LEU A 217 -0.84 4.45 15.82
N ASP A 218 -0.37 3.33 15.25
CA ASP A 218 -1.00 2.02 15.45
C ASP A 218 -1.05 1.60 16.93
N SER A 219 0.00 1.90 17.69
CA SER A 219 0.11 1.56 19.11
C SER A 219 -0.85 2.32 20.02
N LEU A 220 -1.53 3.37 19.52
CA LEU A 220 -2.55 4.10 20.27
C LEU A 220 -3.87 3.32 20.39
N ARG A 221 -4.00 2.17 19.72
CA ARG A 221 -5.20 1.35 19.78
C ARG A 221 -5.26 0.53 21.07
N VAL A 222 -6.44 0.49 21.67
CA VAL A 222 -6.79 -0.40 22.79
C VAL A 222 -7.88 -1.34 22.31
N ASN A 223 -7.67 -2.66 22.42
CA ASN A 223 -8.59 -3.68 21.92
C ASN A 223 -9.01 -3.44 20.45
N ASP A 224 -8.00 -3.21 19.60
CA ASP A 224 -8.14 -2.93 18.16
C ASP A 224 -8.87 -1.64 17.76
N ARG A 225 -9.26 -0.80 18.72
CA ARG A 225 -9.96 0.47 18.47
C ARG A 225 -9.14 1.67 18.94
N PHE A 226 -9.29 2.80 18.27
CA PHE A 226 -8.69 4.06 18.72
C PHE A 226 -9.50 4.67 19.86
N VAL A 227 -8.81 5.34 20.78
CA VAL A 227 -9.41 6.02 21.93
C VAL A 227 -9.27 7.53 21.70
N GLY A 228 -10.37 8.26 21.89
CA GLY A 228 -10.46 9.70 21.78
C GLY A 228 -9.77 10.42 22.94
N THR A 229 -9.62 11.73 22.82
CA THR A 229 -9.01 12.58 23.86
C THR A 229 -9.79 12.61 25.18
N ASP A 230 -11.07 12.25 25.14
CA ASP A 230 -11.97 12.09 26.29
C ASP A 230 -11.86 10.72 26.97
N GLY A 231 -11.02 9.82 26.45
CA GLY A 231 -10.86 8.45 26.94
C GLY A 231 -11.94 7.48 26.45
N THR A 232 -12.87 7.92 25.59
CA THR A 232 -13.88 7.04 25.00
C THR A 232 -13.37 6.41 23.71
N SER A 233 -13.97 5.31 23.27
CA SER A 233 -13.72 4.76 21.93
C SER A 233 -15.00 4.93 21.11
N PRO A 234 -15.21 6.08 20.46
CA PRO A 234 -16.42 6.30 19.66
C PRO A 234 -16.45 5.29 18.51
N GLU A 235 -17.64 4.80 18.15
CA GLU A 235 -17.82 3.87 17.02
C GLU A 235 -17.78 4.59 15.67
N GLU A 236 -18.33 5.79 15.63
CA GLU A 236 -18.32 6.64 14.45
C GLU A 236 -16.87 6.92 13.99
N GLY A 237 -16.60 6.72 12.71
CA GLY A 237 -15.34 7.11 12.11
C GLY A 237 -14.14 6.21 12.36
N GLN A 238 -14.20 5.25 13.30
CA GLN A 238 -13.14 4.24 13.52
C GLN A 238 -12.75 3.54 12.23
N LYS A 239 -13.74 3.23 11.40
CA LYS A 239 -13.54 2.58 10.10
C LYS A 239 -12.63 3.38 9.18
N PHE A 240 -12.75 4.72 9.18
CA PHE A 240 -11.92 5.60 8.35
C PHE A 240 -10.49 5.66 8.86
N LEU A 241 -10.29 5.74 10.17
CA LEU A 241 -8.94 5.73 10.77
C LEU A 241 -8.23 4.41 10.49
N LEU A 242 -8.92 3.29 10.70
CA LEU A 242 -8.39 1.96 10.38
C LEU A 242 -8.13 1.82 8.88
N TYR A 243 -8.97 2.38 8.01
CA TYR A 243 -8.70 2.40 6.57
C TYR A 243 -7.41 3.18 6.25
N LEU A 244 -7.23 4.38 6.78
CA LEU A 244 -6.03 5.20 6.54
C LEU A 244 -4.76 4.50 7.04
N LEU A 245 -4.81 3.89 8.23
CA LEU A 245 -3.73 3.09 8.80
C LEU A 245 -3.35 1.93 7.86
N ARG A 246 -4.34 1.13 7.45
CA ARG A 246 -4.15 -0.02 6.57
C ARG A 246 -3.61 0.37 5.21
N LYS A 247 -4.16 1.43 4.60
CA LYS A 247 -3.70 1.93 3.32
C LYS A 247 -2.27 2.46 3.42
N SER A 248 -1.89 3.09 4.53
CA SER A 248 -0.50 3.53 4.77
C SER A 248 0.46 2.35 4.85
N TYR A 249 0.12 1.26 5.56
CA TYR A 249 0.93 0.04 5.55
C TYR A 249 1.03 -0.59 4.17
N ALA A 250 -0.06 -0.59 3.39
CA ALA A 250 -0.06 -1.10 2.02
C ALA A 250 0.86 -0.27 1.11
N LEU A 251 0.85 1.06 1.23
CA LEU A 251 1.76 1.94 0.50
C LEU A 251 3.23 1.72 0.91
N ILE A 252 3.53 1.51 2.20
CA ILE A 252 4.88 1.15 2.64
C ILE A 252 5.33 -0.17 2.01
N TYR A 253 4.43 -1.17 1.98
CA TYR A 253 4.72 -2.44 1.33
C TYR A 253 4.99 -2.29 -0.17
N GLU A 254 4.15 -1.53 -0.88
CA GLU A 254 4.33 -1.20 -2.30
C GLU A 254 5.67 -0.47 -2.55
N LEU A 255 6.06 0.46 -1.67
CA LEU A 255 7.34 1.18 -1.75
C LEU A 255 8.54 0.24 -1.54
N LEU A 256 8.50 -0.63 -0.54
CA LEU A 256 9.55 -1.63 -0.29
C LEU A 256 9.69 -2.62 -1.47
N HIS A 257 8.60 -2.95 -2.15
CA HIS A 257 8.62 -3.85 -3.29
C HIS A 257 9.04 -3.18 -4.60
N SER A 258 8.57 -1.95 -4.83
CA SER A 258 8.85 -1.19 -6.07
C SER A 258 10.24 -0.58 -6.12
N SER A 259 10.93 -0.45 -4.99
CA SER A 259 12.32 0.05 -4.96
C SER A 259 13.27 -0.93 -5.67
N LYS A 260 13.47 -0.75 -6.96
CA LYS A 260 14.58 -1.37 -7.68
C LYS A 260 15.86 -0.59 -7.37
N PRO A 261 16.99 -1.28 -7.15
CA PRO A 261 18.25 -0.63 -6.79
C PRO A 261 18.77 0.20 -7.96
N ILE A 262 18.80 1.52 -7.77
CA ILE A 262 20.01 2.25 -8.12
C ILE A 262 20.74 2.36 -6.79
N SER A 263 21.91 1.73 -6.68
CA SER A 263 22.79 1.93 -5.53
C SER A 263 22.90 3.42 -5.23
N GLU A 264 22.83 3.87 -3.98
CA GLU A 264 23.02 5.30 -3.64
C GLU A 264 24.29 5.89 -4.30
N SER A 265 25.31 5.04 -4.52
CA SER A 265 26.53 5.39 -5.27
C SER A 265 26.30 5.84 -6.72
N LEU A 266 25.18 5.47 -7.33
CA LEU A 266 24.80 5.80 -8.70
C LEU A 266 23.82 6.98 -8.77
N GLN A 267 23.28 7.45 -7.64
CA GLN A 267 22.43 8.64 -7.58
C GLN A 267 23.13 9.91 -8.08
N PRO A 268 24.45 10.14 -7.81
CA PRO A 268 25.20 11.21 -8.45
C PRO A 268 25.24 11.08 -9.98
N ILE A 269 25.38 9.87 -10.51
CA ILE A 269 25.42 9.59 -11.95
C ILE A 269 24.05 9.86 -12.58
N PHE A 270 22.96 9.42 -11.94
CA PHE A 270 21.61 9.71 -12.40
C PHE A 270 21.32 11.21 -12.45
N ASN A 271 21.72 11.96 -11.42
CA ASN A 271 21.58 13.42 -11.39
C ASN A 271 22.38 14.07 -12.53
N GLN A 272 23.61 13.61 -12.78
CA GLN A 272 24.43 14.08 -13.90
C GLN A 272 23.76 13.79 -15.25
N LEU A 273 23.23 12.59 -15.47
CA LEU A 273 22.53 12.22 -16.70
C LEU A 273 21.23 13.01 -16.89
N SER A 274 20.50 13.28 -15.81
CA SER A 274 19.27 14.09 -15.84
C SER A 274 19.57 15.55 -16.18
N THR A 275 20.64 16.11 -15.61
CA THR A 275 21.14 17.44 -15.97
C THR A 275 21.59 17.46 -17.43
N LEU A 276 22.36 16.45 -17.87
CA LEU A 276 22.78 16.32 -19.27
C LEU A 276 21.58 16.32 -20.22
N LYS A 277 20.54 15.55 -19.90
CA LYS A 277 19.31 15.48 -20.70
C LYS A 277 18.64 16.85 -20.82
N LYS A 278 18.54 17.61 -19.72
CA LYS A 278 17.98 18.98 -19.74
C LYS A 278 18.81 19.90 -20.62
N CYS A 279 20.13 19.89 -20.45
CA CYS A 279 21.05 20.66 -21.28
C CYS A 279 20.92 20.32 -22.77
N LEU A 280 20.80 19.04 -23.13
CA LEU A 280 20.63 18.61 -24.52
C LEU A 280 19.28 19.05 -25.12
N LEU A 281 18.21 19.04 -24.33
CA LEU A 281 16.90 19.55 -24.75
C LEU A 281 16.92 21.06 -24.95
N GLU A 282 17.62 21.81 -24.10
CA GLU A 282 17.81 23.26 -24.27
C GLU A 282 18.61 23.60 -25.53
N VAL A 283 19.68 22.83 -25.81
CA VAL A 283 20.47 22.94 -27.05
C VAL A 283 19.66 22.59 -28.30
N GLN A 284 18.79 21.57 -28.21
CA GLN A 284 17.86 21.24 -29.30
C GLN A 284 16.85 22.37 -29.53
N GLY A 285 16.31 22.95 -28.45
CA GLY A 285 15.39 24.09 -28.49
C GLY A 285 16.01 25.37 -29.04
N SER A 286 17.32 25.57 -28.87
CA SER A 286 18.06 26.70 -29.45
C SER A 286 18.44 26.52 -30.93
N GLY A 287 17.98 25.45 -31.60
CA GLY A 287 18.25 25.20 -33.01
C GLY A 287 19.56 24.43 -33.27
N GLY A 288 20.11 23.77 -32.25
CA GLY A 288 21.39 23.07 -32.30
C GLY A 288 22.57 23.97 -31.94
N VAL A 289 23.78 23.42 -32.04
CA VAL A 289 25.04 24.13 -31.79
C VAL A 289 25.97 24.01 -32.99
N SER A 290 26.56 25.14 -33.38
CA SER A 290 27.49 25.23 -34.52
C SER A 290 28.95 25.22 -34.08
N SER A 291 29.23 25.45 -32.79
CA SER A 291 30.57 25.51 -32.24
C SER A 291 30.65 24.95 -30.81
N ALA A 292 31.82 24.41 -30.44
CA ALA A 292 32.07 23.89 -29.09
C ALA A 292 31.96 24.97 -27.99
N ARG A 293 32.04 26.26 -28.36
CA ARG A 293 31.89 27.38 -27.41
C ARG A 293 30.45 27.58 -26.93
N GLU A 294 29.47 27.24 -27.75
CA GLU A 294 28.04 27.35 -27.40
C GLU A 294 27.61 26.28 -26.38
N LEU A 295 28.47 25.26 -26.15
CA LEU A 295 28.25 24.22 -25.15
C LEU A 295 28.76 24.60 -23.74
N PHE A 296 29.55 25.67 -23.58
CA PHE A 296 30.11 26.08 -22.27
C PHE A 296 29.06 26.30 -21.17
N PRO A 297 27.91 26.96 -21.43
CA PRO A 297 26.86 27.16 -20.44
C PRO A 297 26.22 25.85 -19.93
N PHE A 298 26.39 24.76 -20.68
CA PHE A 298 25.76 23.46 -20.44
C PHE A 298 26.73 22.42 -19.86
N SER A 299 27.90 22.87 -19.39
CA SER A 299 28.95 21.99 -18.90
C SER A 299 28.61 21.37 -17.53
N ILE A 300 28.76 20.04 -17.43
CA ILE A 300 28.58 19.31 -16.17
C ILE A 300 29.83 19.48 -15.32
N ASN A 301 29.73 20.25 -14.24
CA ASN A 301 30.82 20.37 -13.28
C ASN A 301 31.04 19.03 -12.55
N LYS A 302 32.30 18.57 -12.51
CA LYS A 302 32.71 17.44 -11.67
C LYS A 302 32.48 17.81 -10.20
N SER A 303 31.73 16.98 -9.48
CA SER A 303 31.64 17.04 -8.02
C SER A 303 33.06 16.90 -7.43
N PRO A 304 33.47 17.71 -6.43
CA PRO A 304 34.80 17.61 -5.86
C PRO A 304 34.91 16.28 -5.10
N GLY A 305 35.72 15.36 -5.62
CA GLY A 305 36.12 14.16 -4.90
C GLY A 305 36.97 14.54 -3.71
N HIS A 306 36.64 14.01 -2.53
CA HIS A 306 37.49 14.06 -1.34
C HIS A 306 38.91 13.57 -1.70
N PRO A 307 39.98 14.33 -1.41
CA PRO A 307 41.32 13.83 -1.59
C PRO A 307 41.57 12.73 -0.56
N LEU A 308 41.91 11.53 -1.05
CA LEU A 308 42.54 10.49 -0.23
C LEU A 308 43.91 11.03 0.18
N SER A 309 44.05 11.41 1.45
CA SER A 309 45.34 11.69 2.07
C SER A 309 46.13 10.39 2.17
N SER A 310 47.34 10.43 1.61
CA SER A 310 48.41 9.44 1.67
C SER A 310 48.76 8.99 3.07
#